data_AF-A0A1I7RKI4-F1
#
_entry.id   AF-A0A1I7RKI4-F1
#
_cell.length_a   1.000
_cell.length_b   1.000
_cell.length_c   1.000
_cell.angle_alpha   90.00
_cell.angle_beta   90.00
_cell.angle_gamma   90.00
#
_symmetry.space_group_name_H-M   'P 1'
#
loop_
_entity.id
_entity.type
_entity.pdbx_description
1 polymer ?
#
loop_
_entity_poly.entity_id
_entity_poly.type
_entity_poly.pdbx_seq_one_letter_code
_entity_poly.pdbx_strand_id
1 'polypeptide(L)'
;MLDCTSFVISFLTFRFINSSFFFDHFFDIFNHYSFFWSPFKFIVYQVIFMSHITPLLMAVNRATSLCFPVKYDAIWRNYSLIIGCAYLVLPTTLTWQLLFKPAGLFLSGNKSDGHLALDYDHSYTFGPRMSTALFWYSMGAAFLTLTCNLMCAIKLITHKFTNRALRKNNVRMVICAMIVFVNEALVMISQLIVSEELLDPDLTMRVVIPFIFDVHSLMPALIIICTVPQLRKVAAGGLFREDSVEKSLFVTRPSVKPLNPLNSLKSN
;
A
#
# COMPACT_ATOMS: atom_id res chain seq x y z
N MET A 1 4.85 3.21 7.12
CA MET A 1 6.28 3.60 7.03
C MET A 1 6.94 2.86 5.86
N LEU A 2 6.81 1.53 5.79
CA LEU A 2 7.30 0.70 4.68
C LEU A 2 6.71 1.06 3.30
N ASP A 3 5.46 1.51 3.22
CA ASP A 3 4.83 1.87 1.94
C ASP A 3 5.47 3.13 1.32
N CYS A 4 5.83 4.11 2.15
CA CYS A 4 6.58 5.29 1.71
C CYS A 4 8.00 4.92 1.29
N THR A 5 8.64 3.98 2.02
CA THR A 5 9.95 3.44 1.64
C THR A 5 9.89 2.73 0.29
N SER A 6 8.83 1.96 0.04
CA SER A 6 8.60 1.27 -1.24
C SER A 6 8.42 2.27 -2.38
N PHE A 7 7.65 3.33 -2.16
CA PHE A 7 7.49 4.42 -3.13
C PHE A 7 8.82 5.12 -3.42
N VAL A 8 9.59 5.50 -2.40
CA VAL A 8 10.88 6.17 -2.56
C VAL A 8 11.87 5.27 -3.30
N ILE A 9 11.95 4.00 -2.93
CA ILE A 9 12.83 3.03 -3.60
C ILE A 9 12.44 2.91 -5.08
N SER A 10 11.15 2.75 -5.39
CA SER A 10 10.69 2.66 -6.77
C SER A 10 10.89 3.94 -7.56
N PHE A 11 10.70 5.10 -6.94
CA PHE A 11 11.05 6.37 -7.56
C PHE A 11 12.55 6.41 -7.92
N LEU A 12 13.42 6.01 -6.99
CA LEU A 12 14.85 5.98 -7.21
C LEU A 12 15.27 4.95 -8.28
N THR A 13 14.63 3.78 -8.33
CA THR A 13 15.01 2.72 -9.27
C THR A 13 14.37 2.82 -10.64
N PHE A 14 13.21 3.46 -10.79
CA PHE A 14 12.52 3.53 -12.08
C PHE A 14 12.56 4.94 -12.69
N ARG A 15 12.46 6.00 -11.88
CA ARG A 15 12.36 7.38 -12.40
C ARG A 15 13.68 8.12 -12.33
N PHE A 16 14.39 8.05 -11.22
CA PHE A 16 15.63 8.81 -11.03
C PHE A 16 16.73 8.39 -12.01
N ILE A 17 16.96 7.08 -12.17
CA ILE A 17 17.97 6.57 -13.11
C ILE A 17 17.63 6.87 -14.58
N ASN A 18 16.35 7.11 -14.89
CA ASN A 18 15.88 7.50 -16.22
C ASN A 18 15.79 9.02 -16.41
N SER A 19 16.24 9.82 -15.44
CA SER A 19 16.34 11.26 -15.61
C SER A 19 17.51 11.61 -16.54
N SER A 20 17.35 12.67 -17.35
CA SER A 20 18.42 13.18 -18.22
C SER A 20 19.69 13.48 -17.44
N PHE A 21 19.54 14.08 -16.24
CA PHE A 21 20.66 14.35 -15.34
C PHE A 21 21.47 13.09 -15.01
N PHE A 22 20.79 11.99 -14.63
CA PHE A 22 21.46 10.73 -14.31
C PHE A 22 22.15 10.14 -15.53
N PHE A 23 21.45 10.13 -16.67
CA PHE A 23 21.96 9.58 -17.92
C PHE A 23 23.25 10.30 -18.36
N ASP A 24 23.24 11.63 -18.37
CA ASP A 24 24.35 12.45 -18.88
C ASP A 24 25.61 12.38 -18.00
N HIS A 25 25.46 12.17 -16.68
CA HIS A 25 26.57 12.28 -15.74
C HIS A 25 27.05 10.93 -15.17
N PHE A 26 26.19 9.92 -15.15
CA PHE A 26 26.45 8.69 -14.38
C PHE A 26 26.32 7.39 -15.19
N PHE A 27 25.73 7.42 -16.39
CA PHE A 27 25.51 6.19 -17.17
C PHE A 27 26.81 5.46 -17.47
N ASP A 28 27.80 6.13 -18.06
CA ASP A 28 29.05 5.50 -18.50
C ASP A 28 29.85 4.91 -17.33
N ILE A 29 29.70 5.46 -16.12
CA ILE A 29 30.36 4.96 -14.90
C ILE A 29 29.70 3.67 -14.42
N PHE A 30 28.39 3.52 -14.59
CA PHE A 30 27.60 2.44 -13.97
C PHE A 30 27.05 1.40 -14.94
N ASN A 31 27.30 1.55 -16.24
CA ASN A 31 26.88 0.63 -17.32
C ASN A 31 27.75 -0.64 -17.39
N HIS A 32 27.91 -1.34 -16.27
CA HIS A 32 28.59 -2.63 -16.21
C HIS A 32 28.04 -3.50 -15.07
N TYR A 33 28.08 -4.82 -15.24
CA TYR A 33 27.74 -5.76 -14.17
C TYR A 33 28.83 -5.76 -13.09
N SER A 34 28.43 -5.59 -11.83
CA SER A 34 29.31 -5.62 -10.67
C SER A 34 28.59 -6.15 -9.44
N PHE A 35 29.32 -6.78 -8.53
CA PHE A 35 28.79 -7.19 -7.21
C PHE A 35 28.44 -5.99 -6.32
N PHE A 36 28.90 -4.78 -6.65
CA PHE A 36 28.56 -3.56 -5.94
C PHE A 36 27.04 -3.29 -5.94
N TRP A 37 26.36 -3.59 -7.05
CA TRP A 37 24.92 -3.34 -7.21
C TRP A 37 24.04 -4.43 -6.62
N SER A 38 24.59 -5.61 -6.34
CA SER A 38 23.84 -6.79 -5.89
C SER A 38 23.09 -6.55 -4.57
N PRO A 39 23.66 -5.94 -3.52
CA PRO A 39 22.92 -5.60 -2.30
C PRO A 39 21.77 -4.63 -2.54
N PHE A 40 21.96 -3.65 -3.44
CA PHE A 40 20.92 -2.68 -3.77
C PHE A 40 19.75 -3.37 -4.50
N LYS A 41 20.05 -4.21 -5.50
CA LYS A 41 19.05 -5.01 -6.20
C LYS A 41 18.30 -5.96 -5.26
N PHE A 42 19.01 -6.57 -4.30
CA PHE A 42 18.41 -7.39 -3.24
C PHE A 42 17.42 -6.58 -2.39
N ILE A 43 17.82 -5.40 -1.88
CA ILE A 43 16.94 -4.54 -1.07
C ILE A 43 15.69 -4.12 -1.86
N VAL A 44 15.85 -3.76 -3.12
CA VAL A 44 14.73 -3.36 -3.99
C VAL A 44 13.71 -4.49 -4.10
N TYR A 45 14.15 -5.70 -4.46
CA TYR A 45 13.23 -6.83 -4.53
C TYR A 45 12.66 -7.20 -3.16
N GLN A 46 13.47 -7.23 -2.11
CA GLN A 46 13.01 -7.50 -0.74
C GLN A 46 11.84 -6.58 -0.36
N VAL A 47 11.96 -5.28 -0.65
CA VAL A 47 10.91 -4.31 -0.37
C VAL A 47 9.67 -4.53 -1.25
N ILE A 48 9.84 -4.87 -2.54
CA ILE A 48 8.72 -5.23 -3.42
C ILE A 48 7.97 -6.47 -2.91
N PHE A 49 8.68 -7.53 -2.51
CA PHE A 49 8.04 -8.72 -1.95
C PHE A 49 7.34 -8.42 -0.61
N MET A 50 7.93 -7.55 0.23
CA MET A 50 7.32 -7.08 1.47
C MET A 50 6.06 -6.25 1.22
N SER A 51 6.04 -5.39 0.20
CA SER A 51 4.89 -4.55 -0.12
C SER A 51 3.67 -5.38 -0.51
N HIS A 52 3.86 -6.55 -1.14
CA HIS A 52 2.77 -7.49 -1.41
C HIS A 52 2.24 -8.24 -0.18
N ILE A 53 3.06 -8.48 0.85
CA ILE A 53 2.58 -9.13 2.09
C ILE A 53 1.77 -8.16 2.95
N THR A 54 2.10 -6.87 2.95
CA THR A 54 1.46 -5.89 3.83
C THR A 54 -0.08 -5.86 3.66
N PRO A 55 -0.64 -5.77 2.44
CA PRO A 55 -2.09 -5.90 2.20
C PRO A 55 -2.68 -7.22 2.71
N LEU A 56 -1.97 -8.33 2.52
CA LEU A 56 -2.40 -9.64 2.99
C LEU A 56 -2.50 -9.68 4.51
N LEU A 57 -1.47 -9.23 5.23
CA LEU A 57 -1.51 -9.16 6.70
C LEU A 57 -2.63 -8.25 7.20
N MET A 58 -2.86 -7.11 6.55
CA MET A 58 -3.98 -6.23 6.87
C MET A 58 -5.35 -6.88 6.61
N ALA A 59 -5.48 -7.70 5.56
CA ALA A 59 -6.70 -8.44 5.27
C ALA A 59 -6.92 -9.58 6.27
N VAL A 60 -5.89 -10.35 6.61
CA VAL A 60 -5.94 -11.40 7.64
C VAL A 60 -6.27 -10.80 9.02
N ASN A 61 -5.69 -9.63 9.35
CA ASN A 61 -6.00 -8.91 10.58
C ASN A 61 -7.48 -8.52 10.67
N ARG A 62 -8.05 -8.01 9.57
CA ARG A 62 -9.48 -7.69 9.51
C ARG A 62 -10.38 -8.94 9.51
N ALA A 63 -9.98 -10.00 8.82
CA ALA A 63 -10.73 -11.25 8.80
C ALA A 63 -10.77 -11.91 10.18
N THR A 64 -9.63 -11.94 10.88
CA THR A 64 -9.54 -12.51 12.23
C THR A 64 -10.31 -11.69 13.26
N SER A 65 -10.32 -10.36 13.17
CA SER A 65 -11.10 -9.52 14.08
C SER A 65 -12.61 -9.72 13.91
N LEU A 66 -13.08 -9.97 12.69
CA LEU A 66 -14.48 -10.26 12.40
C LEU A 66 -14.89 -11.70 12.73
N CYS A 67 -14.02 -12.68 12.46
CA CYS A 67 -14.33 -14.09 12.70
C CYS A 67 -14.14 -14.51 14.17
N PHE A 68 -13.21 -13.88 14.88
CA PHE A 68 -12.83 -14.28 16.25
C PHE A 68 -12.72 -13.07 17.20
N PRO A 69 -13.78 -12.25 17.35
CA PRO A 69 -13.69 -10.99 18.10
C PRO A 69 -13.24 -11.16 19.55
N VAL A 70 -13.61 -12.27 20.22
CA VAL A 70 -13.25 -12.55 21.62
C VAL A 70 -11.79 -12.98 21.78
N LYS A 71 -11.22 -13.65 20.76
CA LYS A 71 -9.86 -14.21 20.81
C LYS A 71 -8.84 -13.39 20.02
N TYR A 72 -9.29 -12.36 19.29
CA TYR A 72 -8.48 -11.56 18.39
C TYR A 72 -7.20 -11.04 19.07
N ASP A 73 -7.34 -10.35 20.20
CA ASP A 73 -6.18 -9.77 20.91
C ASP A 73 -5.19 -10.84 21.37
N ALA A 74 -5.68 -11.98 21.86
CA ALA A 74 -4.84 -13.09 22.29
C ALA A 74 -4.07 -13.72 21.13
N ILE A 75 -4.72 -13.91 19.97
CA ILE A 75 -4.10 -14.43 18.76
C ILE A 75 -2.97 -13.48 18.32
N TRP A 76 -3.27 -12.21 18.09
CA TRP A 76 -2.29 -11.26 17.57
C TRP A 76 -1.14 -10.98 18.53
N ARG A 77 -1.40 -10.95 19.84
CA ARG A 77 -0.33 -10.79 20.84
C ARG A 77 0.61 -11.99 20.85
N ASN A 78 0.07 -13.20 20.91
CA ASN A 78 0.88 -14.43 21.03
C ASN A 78 1.64 -14.75 19.74
N TYR A 79 1.08 -14.44 18.57
CA TYR A 79 1.70 -14.74 17.27
C TYR A 79 2.41 -13.54 16.63
N SER A 80 2.42 -12.36 17.26
CA SER A 80 3.04 -11.13 16.70
C SER A 80 4.49 -11.33 16.26
N LEU A 81 5.31 -11.97 17.09
CA LEU A 81 6.72 -12.24 16.78
C LEU A 81 6.85 -13.19 15.58
N ILE A 82 6.05 -14.26 15.54
CA ILE A 82 6.06 -15.23 14.44
C ILE A 82 5.64 -14.56 13.13
N ILE A 83 4.59 -13.74 13.17
CA ILE A 83 4.12 -12.97 12.01
C ILE A 83 5.20 -11.98 11.54
N GLY A 84 5.85 -11.27 12.48
CA GLY A 84 6.94 -10.35 12.17
C GLY A 84 8.16 -11.04 11.57
N CYS A 85 8.54 -12.21 12.10
CA CYS A 85 9.61 -13.03 11.53
C CYS A 85 9.24 -13.54 10.13
N ALA A 86 8.02 -14.06 9.93
CA ALA A 86 7.56 -14.53 8.63
C ALA A 86 7.54 -13.41 7.58
N TYR A 87 7.17 -12.19 7.97
CA TYR A 87 7.19 -11.00 7.12
C TYR A 87 8.59 -10.67 6.58
N LEU A 88 9.64 -10.94 7.36
CA LEU A 88 11.03 -10.74 6.96
C LEU A 88 11.60 -11.94 6.19
N VAL A 89 11.37 -13.14 6.71
CA VAL A 89 11.98 -14.38 6.20
C VAL A 89 11.42 -14.75 4.83
N LEU A 90 10.10 -14.66 4.61
CA LEU A 90 9.50 -15.09 3.33
C LEU A 90 10.01 -14.30 2.12
N PRO A 91 10.10 -12.96 2.14
CA PRO A 91 10.74 -12.20 1.06
C PRO A 91 12.23 -12.55 0.91
N THR A 92 12.94 -12.77 2.02
CA THR A 92 14.38 -13.06 1.98
C THR A 92 14.67 -14.42 1.36
N THR A 93 13.87 -15.45 1.64
CA THR A 93 14.03 -16.77 1.02
C THR A 93 13.80 -16.76 -0.50
N LEU A 94 13.07 -15.77 -1.01
CA LEU A 94 12.83 -15.59 -2.45
C LEU A 94 13.89 -14.72 -3.13
N THR A 95 14.57 -13.84 -2.39
CA THR A 95 15.45 -12.81 -2.97
C THR A 95 16.94 -12.99 -2.66
N TRP A 96 17.31 -13.82 -1.67
CA TRP A 96 18.69 -13.97 -1.19
C TRP A 96 19.70 -14.29 -2.29
N GLN A 97 19.30 -15.03 -3.33
CA GLN A 97 20.17 -15.38 -4.46
C GLN A 97 20.71 -14.17 -5.22
N LEU A 98 20.03 -13.01 -5.14
CA LEU A 98 20.50 -11.77 -5.77
C LEU A 98 21.78 -11.24 -5.15
N LEU A 99 22.08 -11.58 -3.90
CA LEU A 99 23.35 -11.20 -3.25
C LEU A 99 24.55 -11.87 -3.92
N PHE A 100 24.33 -12.97 -4.62
CA PHE A 100 25.35 -13.79 -5.26
C PHE A 100 25.39 -13.62 -6.79
N LYS A 101 24.58 -12.72 -7.36
CA LYS A 101 24.57 -12.43 -8.79
C LYS A 101 25.03 -10.99 -9.04
N PRO A 102 26.00 -10.75 -9.92
CA PRO A 102 26.40 -9.39 -10.24
C PRO A 102 25.21 -8.64 -10.88
N ALA A 103 25.06 -7.36 -10.55
CA ALA A 103 24.00 -6.50 -11.05
C ALA A 103 24.59 -5.24 -11.68
N GLY A 104 23.82 -4.58 -12.55
CA GLY A 104 24.28 -3.40 -13.26
C GLY A 104 23.14 -2.64 -13.90
N LEU A 105 23.41 -1.41 -14.31
CA LEU A 105 22.46 -0.63 -15.09
C LEU A 105 22.61 -1.00 -16.57
N PHE A 106 21.50 -1.31 -17.22
CA PHE A 106 21.44 -1.64 -18.64
C PHE A 106 20.53 -0.68 -19.36
N LEU A 107 21.00 -0.20 -20.51
CA LEU A 107 20.18 0.56 -21.44
C LEU A 107 19.40 -0.41 -22.32
N SER A 108 18.08 -0.44 -22.16
CA SER A 108 17.18 -1.13 -23.08
C SER A 108 16.75 -0.15 -24.18
N GLY A 109 17.20 -0.37 -25.42
CA GLY A 109 16.91 0.49 -26.57
C GLY A 109 18.07 1.40 -26.98
N ASN A 110 17.78 2.43 -27.79
CA ASN A 110 18.77 3.39 -28.30
C ASN A 110 19.09 4.48 -27.28
N LYS A 111 20.20 5.22 -27.42
CA LYS A 111 20.52 6.35 -26.50
C LYS A 111 19.47 7.47 -26.47
N SER A 112 18.73 7.69 -27.57
CA SER A 112 17.71 8.74 -27.67
C SER A 112 16.41 8.40 -26.95
N ASP A 113 16.03 7.12 -26.99
CA ASP A 113 14.70 6.67 -26.58
C ASP A 113 14.77 5.51 -25.60
N GLY A 114 15.94 5.06 -25.17
CA GLY A 114 16.12 3.89 -24.34
C GLY A 114 15.79 4.13 -22.88
N HIS A 115 15.55 3.05 -22.16
CA HIS A 115 15.24 3.06 -20.73
C HIS A 115 16.36 2.37 -19.97
N LEU A 116 16.88 3.03 -18.93
CA LEU A 116 17.81 2.45 -17.97
C LEU A 116 17.07 1.58 -16.97
N ALA A 117 17.45 0.31 -16.92
CA ALA A 117 16.96 -0.62 -15.91
C ALA A 117 18.13 -1.18 -15.11
N LEU A 118 17.97 -1.23 -13.79
CA LEU A 118 18.86 -2.03 -12.95
C LEU A 118 18.48 -3.49 -13.13
N ASP A 119 19.37 -4.30 -13.69
CA ASP A 119 19.17 -5.74 -13.84
C ASP A 119 20.32 -6.56 -13.26
N TYR A 120 20.10 -7.86 -13.07
CA TYR A 120 21.13 -8.80 -12.63
C TYR A 120 21.54 -9.70 -13.78
N ASP A 121 22.77 -10.19 -13.73
CA ASP A 121 23.30 -11.07 -14.75
C ASP A 121 22.56 -12.42 -14.74
N HIS A 122 21.86 -12.69 -15.85
CA HIS A 122 21.08 -13.91 -16.05
C HIS A 122 21.92 -15.12 -16.42
N SER A 123 23.22 -14.95 -16.73
CA SER A 123 24.12 -16.07 -17.01
C SER A 123 24.35 -16.97 -15.78
N TYR A 124 24.21 -16.41 -14.57
CA TYR A 124 24.27 -17.14 -13.31
C TYR A 124 22.90 -17.74 -12.98
N THR A 125 22.71 -19.03 -13.31
CA THR A 125 21.44 -19.78 -13.11
C THR A 125 21.25 -20.30 -11.68
N PHE A 126 21.56 -19.49 -10.66
CA PHE A 126 21.24 -19.85 -9.29
C PHE A 126 19.79 -19.47 -8.97
N GLY A 127 18.92 -20.48 -8.85
CA GLY A 127 17.48 -20.38 -8.53
C GLY A 127 16.59 -19.70 -9.59
N PRO A 128 15.28 -19.50 -9.30
CA PRO A 128 14.30 -19.07 -10.30
C PRO A 128 14.55 -17.62 -10.77
N ARG A 129 14.11 -17.29 -11.98
CA ARG A 129 14.12 -15.90 -12.45
C ARG A 129 13.25 -15.05 -11.53
N MET A 130 13.77 -13.89 -11.11
CA MET A 130 13.06 -12.99 -10.20
C MET A 130 11.71 -12.54 -10.74
N SER A 131 11.58 -12.31 -12.04
CA SER A 131 10.31 -11.96 -12.67
C SER A 131 9.26 -13.05 -12.46
N THR A 132 9.63 -14.32 -12.67
CA THR A 132 8.76 -15.47 -12.44
C THR A 132 8.41 -15.63 -10.95
N ALA A 133 9.39 -15.50 -10.06
CA ALA A 133 9.16 -15.58 -8.61
C ALA A 133 8.21 -14.47 -8.14
N LEU A 134 8.42 -13.23 -8.59
CA LEU A 134 7.59 -12.09 -8.27
C LEU A 134 6.17 -12.25 -8.83
N PHE A 135 6.02 -12.74 -10.05
CA PHE A 135 4.71 -13.01 -10.66
C PHE A 135 3.88 -13.96 -9.79
N TRP A 136 4.39 -15.16 -9.49
CA TRP A 136 3.64 -16.14 -8.70
C TRP A 136 3.37 -15.66 -7.28
N TYR A 137 4.34 -14.98 -6.68
CA TYR A 137 4.21 -14.46 -5.33
C TYR A 137 3.15 -13.36 -5.23
N SER A 138 3.22 -12.38 -6.13
CA SER A 138 2.26 -11.27 -6.20
C SER A 138 0.85 -11.79 -6.47
N MET A 139 0.68 -12.72 -7.43
CA MET A 139 -0.59 -13.37 -7.72
C MET A 139 -1.14 -14.14 -6.51
N GLY A 140 -0.31 -14.93 -5.83
CA GLY A 140 -0.72 -15.67 -4.63
C GLY A 140 -1.13 -14.74 -3.48
N ALA A 141 -0.34 -13.71 -3.20
CA ALA A 141 -0.63 -12.72 -2.17
C ALA A 141 -1.91 -11.93 -2.46
N ALA A 142 -2.09 -11.48 -3.71
CA ALA A 142 -3.30 -10.78 -4.15
C ALA A 142 -4.53 -11.69 -4.03
N PHE A 143 -4.46 -12.93 -4.51
CA PHE A 143 -5.57 -13.90 -4.41
C PHE A 143 -6.00 -14.17 -2.96
N LEU A 144 -5.04 -14.40 -2.06
CA LEU A 144 -5.32 -14.59 -0.64
C LEU A 144 -5.93 -13.32 0.00
N THR A 145 -5.43 -12.15 -0.38
CA THR A 145 -5.93 -10.85 0.07
C THR A 145 -7.37 -10.63 -0.39
N LEU A 146 -7.68 -10.91 -1.66
CA LEU A 146 -9.03 -10.84 -2.23
C LEU A 146 -9.98 -11.79 -1.49
N THR A 147 -9.54 -13.02 -1.23
CA THR A 147 -10.32 -14.02 -0.49
C THR A 147 -10.63 -13.54 0.93
N CYS A 148 -9.63 -13.03 1.66
CA CYS A 148 -9.84 -12.50 3.01
C CYS A 148 -10.78 -11.29 3.01
N ASN A 149 -10.64 -10.36 2.05
CA ASN A 149 -11.51 -9.20 1.92
C ASN A 149 -12.94 -9.61 1.57
N LEU A 150 -13.13 -10.60 0.70
CA LEU A 150 -14.44 -11.14 0.36
C LEU A 150 -15.11 -11.79 1.58
N MET A 151 -14.36 -12.59 2.35
CA MET A 151 -14.85 -13.14 3.63
C MET A 151 -15.29 -12.04 4.60
N CYS A 152 -14.50 -10.96 4.72
CA CYS A 152 -14.85 -9.80 5.54
C CYS A 152 -16.16 -9.14 5.06
N ALA A 153 -16.28 -8.91 3.76
CA ALA A 153 -17.46 -8.29 3.16
C ALA A 153 -18.72 -9.13 3.41
N ILE A 154 -18.65 -10.45 3.16
CA ILE A 154 -19.75 -11.37 3.42
C ILE A 154 -20.16 -11.32 4.90
N LYS A 155 -19.21 -11.49 5.82
CA LYS A 155 -19.49 -11.43 7.27
C LYS A 155 -20.10 -10.11 7.71
N LEU A 156 -19.60 -8.98 7.20
CA LEU A 156 -20.14 -7.65 7.50
C LEU A 156 -21.56 -7.47 6.96
N ILE A 157 -21.85 -7.98 5.76
CA ILE A 157 -23.19 -7.95 5.18
C ILE A 157 -24.13 -8.80 6.02
N THR A 158 -23.76 -10.03 6.37
CA THR A 158 -24.57 -10.92 7.23
C THR A 158 -24.85 -10.27 8.58
N HIS A 159 -23.84 -9.68 9.22
CA HIS A 159 -23.99 -9.05 10.55
C HIS A 159 -24.80 -7.74 10.50
N LYS A 160 -24.79 -7.03 9.36
CA LYS A 160 -25.60 -5.81 9.15
C LYS A 160 -27.11 -6.11 9.14
N PHE A 161 -27.52 -7.30 8.71
CA PHE A 161 -28.92 -7.73 8.81
C PHE A 161 -29.36 -7.93 10.27
N THR A 162 -28.43 -8.20 11.19
CA THR A 162 -28.73 -8.47 12.60
C THR A 162 -28.72 -7.23 13.48
N ASN A 163 -27.83 -6.26 13.27
CA ASN A 163 -27.63 -5.13 14.20
C ASN A 163 -27.54 -3.76 13.50
N ARG A 164 -28.60 -2.94 13.60
CA ARG A 164 -28.70 -1.60 12.97
C ARG A 164 -27.76 -0.54 13.58
N ALA A 165 -27.36 -0.67 14.84
CA ALA A 165 -26.59 0.35 15.56
C ALA A 165 -25.13 0.53 15.07
N LEU A 166 -24.51 -0.49 14.46
CA LEU A 166 -23.11 -0.48 14.01
C LEU A 166 -22.90 0.01 12.56
N ARG A 167 -23.96 0.54 11.93
CA ARG A 167 -24.04 0.76 10.47
C ARG A 167 -22.99 1.73 9.91
N LYS A 168 -22.65 2.83 10.60
CA LYS A 168 -21.74 3.87 10.07
C LYS A 168 -20.26 3.43 10.03
N ASN A 169 -19.77 2.75 11.06
CA ASN A 169 -18.39 2.28 11.10
C ASN A 169 -18.17 1.07 10.17
N ASN A 170 -19.17 0.19 10.07
CA ASN A 170 -19.10 -0.98 9.19
C ASN A 170 -19.06 -0.58 7.71
N VAL A 171 -19.85 0.42 7.28
CA VAL A 171 -19.82 0.90 5.88
C VAL A 171 -18.43 1.42 5.49
N ARG A 172 -17.74 2.12 6.39
CA ARG A 172 -16.38 2.62 6.11
C ARG A 172 -15.37 1.49 5.96
N MET A 173 -15.46 0.46 6.80
CA MET A 173 -14.60 -0.72 6.69
C MET A 173 -14.86 -1.48 5.39
N VAL A 174 -16.13 -1.58 4.95
CA VAL A 174 -16.47 -2.18 3.65
C VAL A 174 -15.89 -1.36 2.50
N ILE A 175 -16.03 -0.03 2.50
CA ILE A 175 -15.45 0.83 1.45
C ILE A 175 -13.92 0.65 1.38
N CYS A 176 -13.25 0.65 2.53
CA CYS A 176 -11.82 0.37 2.61
C CYS A 176 -11.46 -1.01 2.05
N ALA A 177 -12.21 -2.06 2.39
CA ALA A 177 -12.00 -3.40 1.85
C ALA A 177 -12.21 -3.45 0.33
N MET A 178 -13.19 -2.72 -0.21
CA MET A 178 -13.43 -2.61 -1.65
C MET A 178 -12.30 -1.85 -2.37
N ILE A 179 -11.77 -0.78 -1.78
CA ILE A 179 -10.63 -0.05 -2.35
C ILE A 179 -9.39 -0.96 -2.42
N VAL A 180 -9.09 -1.70 -1.34
CA VAL A 180 -8.01 -2.69 -1.34
C VAL A 180 -8.26 -3.76 -2.40
N PHE A 181 -9.49 -4.27 -2.50
CA PHE A 181 -9.86 -5.27 -3.49
C PHE A 181 -9.59 -4.78 -4.92
N VAL A 182 -10.01 -3.56 -5.26
CA VAL A 182 -9.76 -2.97 -6.60
C VAL A 182 -8.27 -2.79 -6.84
N ASN A 183 -7.51 -2.34 -5.84
CA ASN A 183 -6.07 -2.19 -5.94
C ASN A 183 -5.35 -3.53 -6.22
N GLU A 184 -5.70 -4.59 -5.49
CA GLU A 184 -5.11 -5.93 -5.73
C GLU A 184 -5.54 -6.51 -7.07
N ALA A 185 -6.78 -6.26 -7.52
CA ALA A 185 -7.23 -6.66 -8.85
C ALA A 185 -6.42 -5.95 -9.97
N LEU A 186 -6.12 -4.65 -9.80
CA LEU A 186 -5.27 -3.91 -10.74
C LEU A 186 -3.85 -4.47 -10.79
N VAL A 187 -3.29 -4.88 -9.64
CA VAL A 187 -1.99 -5.57 -9.60
C VAL A 187 -2.04 -6.90 -10.35
N MET A 188 -3.08 -7.73 -10.15
CA MET A 188 -3.21 -8.98 -10.91
C MET A 188 -3.34 -8.74 -12.41
N ILE A 189 -4.15 -7.75 -12.81
CA ILE A 189 -4.31 -7.37 -14.23
C ILE A 189 -2.97 -6.90 -14.81
N SER A 190 -2.18 -6.12 -14.06
CA SER A 190 -0.87 -5.65 -14.53
C SER A 190 0.09 -6.80 -14.77
N GLN A 191 0.12 -7.79 -13.86
CA GLN A 191 0.94 -8.98 -14.01
C GLN A 191 0.52 -9.80 -15.24
N LEU A 192 -0.78 -9.89 -15.52
CA LEU A 192 -1.30 -10.54 -16.74
C LEU A 192 -0.92 -9.77 -18.01
N ILE A 193 -1.04 -8.44 -18.02
CA ILE A 193 -0.61 -7.60 -19.16
C ILE A 193 0.87 -7.82 -19.49
N VAL A 194 1.71 -7.89 -18.46
CA VAL A 194 3.15 -8.14 -18.61
C VAL A 194 3.43 -9.56 -19.07
N SER A 195 2.73 -10.57 -18.53
CA SER A 195 2.95 -11.98 -18.85
C SER A 195 2.48 -12.37 -20.26
N GLU A 196 1.36 -11.81 -20.71
CA GLU A 196 0.74 -12.12 -22.01
C GLU A 196 1.16 -11.13 -23.11
N GLU A 197 2.08 -10.20 -22.79
CA GLU A 197 2.59 -9.18 -23.72
C GLU A 197 1.46 -8.39 -24.43
N LEU A 198 0.37 -8.09 -23.71
CA LEU A 198 -0.86 -7.51 -24.29
C LEU A 198 -0.68 -6.07 -24.79
N LEU A 199 0.36 -5.39 -24.32
CA LEU A 199 0.68 -4.00 -24.67
C LEU A 199 2.13 -3.92 -25.12
N ASP A 200 2.44 -2.85 -25.86
CA ASP A 200 3.80 -2.52 -26.25
C ASP A 200 4.73 -2.53 -25.01
N PRO A 201 5.87 -3.26 -25.05
CA PRO A 201 6.73 -3.45 -23.90
C PRO A 201 7.31 -2.12 -23.39
N ASP A 202 7.58 -1.16 -24.28
CA ASP A 202 8.08 0.16 -23.90
C ASP A 202 7.02 0.97 -23.14
N LEU A 203 5.79 1.02 -23.65
CA LEU A 203 4.67 1.65 -22.95
C LEU A 203 4.41 0.98 -21.59
N THR A 204 4.48 -0.34 -21.54
CA THR A 204 4.21 -1.12 -20.34
C THR A 204 5.24 -0.82 -19.24
N MET A 205 6.52 -0.84 -19.58
CA MET A 205 7.61 -0.62 -18.63
C MET A 205 7.72 0.84 -18.17
N ARG A 206 7.41 1.82 -19.03
CA ARG A 206 7.57 3.25 -18.72
C ARG A 206 6.37 3.89 -18.05
N VAL A 207 5.17 3.46 -18.43
CA VAL A 207 3.93 4.15 -18.02
C VAL A 207 3.10 3.23 -17.14
N VAL A 208 2.75 2.04 -17.63
CA VAL A 208 1.77 1.17 -16.96
C VAL A 208 2.30 0.65 -15.63
N ILE A 209 3.49 0.03 -15.62
CA ILE A 209 4.08 -0.53 -14.39
C ILE A 209 4.36 0.55 -13.35
N PRO A 210 5.04 1.67 -13.66
CA PRO A 210 5.31 2.70 -12.67
C PRO A 210 4.02 3.32 -12.13
N PHE A 211 3.02 3.58 -12.97
CA PHE A 211 1.74 4.12 -12.53
C PHE A 211 1.02 3.19 -11.56
N ILE A 212 0.97 1.90 -11.88
CA ILE A 212 0.33 0.90 -11.01
C ILE A 212 1.11 0.74 -9.71
N PHE A 213 2.44 0.78 -9.77
CA PHE A 213 3.29 0.74 -8.59
C PHE A 213 3.08 1.96 -7.68
N ASP A 214 2.94 3.15 -8.25
CA ASP A 214 2.65 4.39 -7.52
C ASP A 214 1.28 4.30 -6.83
N VAL A 215 0.25 3.88 -7.56
CA VAL A 215 -1.09 3.66 -6.99
C VAL A 215 -1.01 2.64 -5.86
N HIS A 216 -0.36 1.51 -6.08
CA HIS A 216 -0.22 0.45 -5.09
C HIS A 216 0.54 0.91 -3.84
N SER A 217 1.60 1.70 -4.00
CA SER A 217 2.42 2.20 -2.88
C SER A 217 1.74 3.32 -2.10
N LEU A 218 0.93 4.15 -2.75
CA LEU A 218 0.20 5.25 -2.10
C LEU A 218 -1.12 4.79 -1.46
N MET A 219 -1.72 3.70 -1.97
CA MET A 219 -3.03 3.22 -1.52
C MET A 219 -3.09 2.91 -0.02
N PRO A 220 -2.11 2.24 0.62
CA PRO A 220 -2.11 2.00 2.06
C PRO A 220 -2.16 3.29 2.88
N ALA A 221 -1.41 4.33 2.47
CA ALA A 221 -1.41 5.62 3.14
C ALA A 221 -2.79 6.30 3.04
N LEU A 222 -3.41 6.27 1.85
CA LEU A 222 -4.77 6.77 1.65
C LEU A 222 -5.80 6.02 2.51
N ILE A 223 -5.70 4.69 2.55
CA ILE A 223 -6.56 3.85 3.38
C ILE A 223 -6.44 4.21 4.86
N ILE A 224 -5.22 4.38 5.38
CA ILE A 224 -4.98 4.76 6.77
C ILE A 224 -5.60 6.12 7.07
N ILE A 225 -5.40 7.12 6.19
CA ILE A 225 -6.00 8.45 6.33
C ILE A 225 -7.54 8.37 6.34
N CYS A 226 -8.13 7.54 5.46
CA CYS A 226 -9.58 7.38 5.40
C CYS A 226 -10.17 6.63 6.61
N THR A 227 -9.42 5.69 7.18
CA THR A 227 -9.90 4.80 8.25
C THR A 227 -9.69 5.38 9.65
N VAL A 228 -8.57 6.06 9.90
CA VAL A 228 -8.20 6.57 11.23
C VAL A 228 -8.75 8.00 11.41
N PRO A 229 -9.73 8.22 12.31
CA PRO A 229 -10.38 9.53 12.45
C PRO A 229 -9.43 10.65 12.91
N GLN A 230 -8.43 10.31 13.72
CA GLN A 230 -7.42 11.25 14.22
C GLN A 230 -6.54 11.77 13.09
N LEU A 231 -5.99 10.87 12.27
CA LEU A 231 -5.17 11.22 11.10
C LEU A 231 -5.98 12.01 10.07
N ARG A 232 -7.25 11.66 9.86
CA ARG A 232 -8.13 12.46 9.01
C ARG A 232 -8.30 13.88 9.51
N LYS A 233 -8.46 14.10 10.82
CA LYS A 233 -8.57 15.45 11.39
C LYS A 233 -7.28 16.25 11.20
N VAL A 234 -6.12 15.61 11.21
CA VAL A 234 -4.84 16.29 10.95
C VAL A 234 -4.70 16.60 9.46
N ALA A 235 -4.92 15.62 8.59
CA ALA A 235 -4.79 15.78 7.13
C ALA A 235 -5.84 16.74 6.54
N ALA A 236 -7.11 16.57 6.92
CA ALA A 236 -8.21 17.39 6.43
C ALA A 236 -8.40 18.68 7.25
N GLY A 237 -7.97 18.72 8.52
CA GLY A 237 -8.02 19.93 9.34
C GLY A 237 -6.97 20.97 8.98
N GLY A 238 -6.05 20.68 8.05
CA GLY A 238 -5.29 21.69 7.32
C GLY A 238 -6.02 22.21 6.08
N LEU A 239 -6.78 21.35 5.38
CA LEU A 239 -7.50 21.68 4.14
C LEU A 239 -8.87 22.35 4.34
N PHE A 240 -9.55 22.11 5.47
CA PHE A 240 -10.91 22.60 5.76
C PHE A 240 -10.95 23.59 6.93
N ARG A 241 -9.80 24.05 7.43
CA ARG A 241 -9.75 25.01 8.55
C ARG A 241 -10.12 26.43 8.13
N GLU A 242 -10.00 26.76 6.85
CA GLU A 242 -10.34 28.09 6.34
C GLU A 242 -11.85 28.38 6.36
N ASP A 243 -12.72 27.36 6.24
CA ASP A 243 -14.18 27.58 6.23
C ASP A 243 -14.83 27.69 7.62
N SER A 244 -14.07 27.43 8.69
CA SER A 244 -14.63 27.35 10.05
C SER A 244 -14.58 28.66 10.83
N VAL A 245 -13.72 29.61 10.42
CA VAL A 245 -13.55 30.90 11.13
C VAL A 245 -14.66 31.89 10.77
N GLU A 246 -15.21 31.81 9.56
CA GLU A 246 -16.24 32.75 9.09
C GLU A 246 -17.62 32.50 9.74
N LYS A 247 -17.94 31.25 10.11
CA LYS A 247 -19.23 30.92 10.76
C LYS A 247 -19.27 31.20 12.27
N SER A 248 -18.13 31.34 12.95
CA SER A 248 -18.11 31.69 14.39
C SER A 248 -18.33 33.17 14.68
N LEU A 249 -18.22 34.06 13.67
CA LEU A 249 -18.42 35.51 13.86
C LEU A 249 -19.90 35.94 13.79
N PHE A 250 -20.82 35.10 13.32
CA PHE A 250 -22.23 35.48 13.10
C PHE A 250 -23.24 34.92 14.13
N VAL A 251 -22.83 34.09 15.10
CA VAL A 251 -23.77 33.37 15.99
C VAL A 251 -23.85 33.94 17.42
N THR A 252 -23.05 34.95 17.78
CA THR A 252 -23.15 35.61 19.11
C THR A 252 -24.01 36.87 19.07
N ARG A 253 -25.32 36.72 18.95
CA ARG A 253 -26.28 37.64 19.59
C ARG A 253 -27.26 36.82 20.43
N PRO A 254 -27.05 36.70 21.76
CA PRO A 254 -28.04 36.07 22.62
C PRO A 254 -29.26 36.97 22.76
N SER A 255 -30.43 36.44 22.36
CA SER A 255 -31.74 36.96 22.71
C SER A 255 -31.94 36.83 24.22
N VAL A 256 -31.94 37.96 24.91
CA VAL A 256 -32.29 38.07 26.33
C VAL A 256 -33.80 37.82 26.46
N LYS A 257 -34.20 36.69 27.05
CA LYS A 257 -35.57 36.49 27.53
C LYS A 257 -35.68 37.08 28.95
N PRO A 258 -36.71 37.88 29.26
CA PRO A 258 -36.89 38.43 30.60
C PRO A 258 -37.37 37.34 31.57
N LEU A 259 -36.78 37.31 32.78
CA LEU A 259 -37.21 36.49 33.91
C LEU A 259 -38.55 37.01 34.44
N ASN A 260 -39.55 36.13 34.53
CA ASN A 260 -40.72 36.32 35.39
C ASN A 260 -40.41 35.75 36.78
N PRO A 261 -40.52 36.53 37.88
CA PRO A 261 -40.48 36.00 39.23
C PRO A 261 -41.91 35.95 39.78
N LEU A 262 -42.52 34.77 39.89
CA LEU A 262 -43.67 34.59 40.78
C LEU A 262 -43.88 33.12 41.16
N ASN A 263 -44.12 32.96 42.46
CA ASN A 263 -44.83 31.87 43.13
C ASN A 263 -44.06 30.62 43.53
N SER A 264 -43.47 30.66 44.72
CA SER A 264 -43.56 29.53 45.67
C SER A 264 -43.26 29.96 47.11
N LEU A 265 -44.26 30.55 47.80
CA LEU A 265 -44.29 30.62 49.27
C LEU A 265 -45.74 30.41 49.71
N LYS A 266 -46.17 29.16 49.63
CA LYS A 266 -47.29 28.60 50.40
C LYS A 266 -47.05 27.09 50.55
N SER A 267 -46.53 26.68 51.71
CA SER A 267 -47.02 25.49 52.44
C SER A 267 -46.23 25.32 53.74
N ASN A 268 -46.98 25.43 54.84
CA ASN A 268 -46.91 24.73 56.13
C ASN A 268 -45.65 24.86 56.98
#